data_AF-A0A964MLJ1-F1
#
_entry.id   AF-A0A964MLJ1-F1
#
_cell.length_a   1.000
_cell.length_b   1.000
_cell.length_c   1.000
_cell.angle_alpha   90.00
_cell.angle_beta   90.00
_cell.angle_gamma   90.00
#
_symmetry.space_group_name_H-M   'P 1'
#
loop_
_entity.id
_entity.type
_entity.pdbx_description
1 polymer ?
#
loop_
_entity_poly.entity_id
_entity_poly.type
_entity_poly.pdbx_seq_one_letter_code
_entity_poly.pdbx_strand_id
1 'polypeptide(L)'
;MTNIKRLLGVSLCALALTSCATTITGSTDSTVAPSLTTTVPVTPTGSIISLLQQLVPVADGLGQAIVDGNSKTYQAKVAEADAILLVIEPLILESKIDVLESVQRVVRLIHSAAERKRPADADKALRFIPLIIDAVTPLLNL
;
A
#
# COMPACT_ATOMS: atom_id res chain seq x y z
N MET A 1 -36.59 42.31 38.86
CA MET A 1 -35.20 41.96 38.52
C MET A 1 -35.14 41.64 37.03
N THR A 2 -34.64 42.58 36.24
CA THR A 2 -34.45 42.49 34.78
C THR A 2 -33.15 41.76 34.48
N ASN A 3 -33.12 40.82 33.53
CA ASN A 3 -31.93 40.40 32.77
C ASN A 3 -32.42 39.64 31.52
N ILE A 4 -32.51 40.27 30.34
CA ILE A 4 -31.47 40.56 29.32
C ILE A 4 -31.24 39.39 28.33
N LYS A 5 -31.45 39.77 27.07
CA LYS A 5 -31.47 39.05 25.79
C LYS A 5 -30.12 38.40 25.41
N ARG A 6 -30.17 37.41 24.51
CA ARG A 6 -29.27 37.34 23.32
C ARG A 6 -29.80 36.34 22.28
N LEU A 7 -30.27 36.90 21.15
CA LEU A 7 -30.45 36.19 19.88
C LEU A 7 -29.08 35.91 19.25
N LEU A 8 -28.90 34.71 18.70
CA LEU A 8 -27.80 34.40 17.79
C LEU A 8 -28.39 33.96 16.46
N GLY A 9 -28.42 34.89 15.51
CA GLY A 9 -28.71 34.63 14.10
C GLY A 9 -27.46 34.05 13.43
N VAL A 10 -27.64 32.94 12.72
CA VAL A 10 -26.61 32.35 11.86
C VAL A 10 -26.73 33.01 10.49
N SER A 11 -25.80 33.91 10.18
CA SER A 11 -25.70 34.58 8.87
C SER A 11 -24.75 33.78 7.97
N LEU A 12 -25.28 33.34 6.83
CA LEU A 12 -24.61 32.67 5.73
C LEU A 12 -23.69 33.65 4.99
N CYS A 13 -22.38 33.47 5.07
CA CYS A 13 -21.41 34.21 4.26
C CYS A 13 -20.85 33.32 3.15
N ALA A 14 -21.17 33.69 1.90
CA ALA A 14 -20.65 33.10 0.68
C ALA A 14 -19.17 33.47 0.49
N LEU A 15 -18.32 32.46 0.31
CA LEU A 15 -16.91 32.65 -0.05
C LEU A 15 -16.80 32.78 -1.58
N ALA A 16 -16.51 33.99 -2.05
CA ALA A 16 -16.19 34.27 -3.45
C ALA A 16 -14.77 33.76 -3.78
N LEU A 17 -14.68 32.83 -4.74
CA LEU A 17 -13.42 32.39 -5.33
C LEU A 17 -12.92 33.45 -6.31
N THR A 18 -11.88 34.20 -5.93
CA THR A 18 -11.11 35.07 -6.82
C THR A 18 -10.01 34.23 -7.50
N SER A 19 -10.14 34.00 -8.80
CA SER A 19 -9.10 33.36 -9.62
C SER A 19 -8.10 34.40 -10.09
N CYS A 20 -6.89 34.42 -9.52
CA CYS A 20 -5.76 35.15 -10.11
C CYS A 20 -5.15 34.29 -11.21
N ALA A 21 -5.47 34.61 -12.47
CA ALA A 21 -4.71 34.14 -13.62
C ALA A 21 -3.36 34.85 -13.64
N THR A 22 -2.28 34.09 -13.49
CA THR A 22 -0.91 34.61 -13.66
C THR A 22 -0.47 34.31 -15.08
N THR A 23 -0.26 35.33 -15.91
CA THR A 23 0.36 35.22 -17.23
C THR A 23 1.88 35.30 -17.09
N ILE A 24 2.59 34.22 -17.46
CA ILE A 24 4.04 34.24 -17.62
C ILE A 24 4.36 34.40 -19.11
N THR A 25 4.92 35.56 -19.47
CA THR A 25 5.54 35.79 -20.79
C THR A 25 7.05 35.84 -20.57
N GLY A 26 7.78 34.83 -21.09
CA GLY A 26 9.24 34.77 -20.99
C GLY A 26 9.83 33.73 -21.95
N SER A 27 10.69 34.21 -22.84
CA SER A 27 11.24 33.57 -24.03
C SER A 27 12.25 32.44 -23.75
N THR A 28 12.24 31.45 -24.65
CA THR A 28 13.30 30.54 -25.11
C THR A 28 14.48 30.25 -24.19
N ASP A 29 14.48 29.05 -23.59
CA ASP A 29 15.70 28.27 -23.36
C ASP A 29 15.40 26.79 -23.61
N SER A 30 16.25 26.14 -24.40
CA SER A 30 16.18 24.70 -24.66
C SER A 30 16.37 23.95 -23.35
N THR A 31 15.38 23.18 -22.91
CA THR A 31 15.54 22.22 -21.83
C THR A 31 14.77 20.96 -22.18
N VAL A 32 15.52 19.86 -22.16
CA VAL A 32 15.16 18.48 -22.49
C VAL A 32 13.77 18.14 -21.94
N ALA A 33 12.91 17.58 -22.80
CA ALA A 33 11.60 17.09 -22.40
C ALA A 33 11.75 16.18 -21.16
N PRO A 34 11.02 16.41 -20.07
CA PRO A 34 11.02 15.47 -18.96
C PRO A 34 10.50 14.14 -19.50
N SER A 35 11.35 13.10 -19.45
CA SER A 35 10.89 11.73 -19.64
C SER A 35 9.90 11.45 -18.51
N LEU A 36 8.60 11.57 -18.83
CA LEU A 36 7.54 11.09 -17.97
C LEU A 36 7.71 9.56 -17.93
N THR A 37 8.44 9.08 -16.92
CA THR A 37 8.50 7.66 -16.63
C THR A 37 7.15 7.30 -16.02
N THR A 38 6.18 7.00 -16.88
CA THR A 38 4.91 6.39 -16.48
C THR A 38 5.24 5.06 -15.83
N THR A 39 5.34 5.07 -14.50
CA THR A 39 5.47 3.84 -13.71
C THR A 39 4.08 3.22 -13.72
N VAL A 40 3.81 2.41 -14.73
CA VAL A 40 2.60 1.59 -14.74
C VAL A 40 2.70 0.69 -13.50
N PRO A 41 1.73 0.72 -12.58
CA PRO A 41 1.72 -0.24 -11.49
C PRO A 41 1.65 -1.62 -12.11
N VAL A 42 2.71 -2.40 -11.93
CA VAL A 42 2.78 -3.77 -12.44
C VAL A 42 1.77 -4.57 -11.62
N THR A 43 0.64 -4.92 -12.23
CA THR A 43 -0.30 -5.86 -11.62
C THR A 43 0.46 -7.16 -11.33
N PRO A 44 0.42 -7.70 -10.09
CA PRO A 44 1.06 -8.97 -9.78
C PRO A 44 0.58 -10.07 -10.71
N THR A 45 1.50 -10.85 -11.26
CA THR A 45 1.21 -11.97 -12.17
C THR A 45 2.18 -13.12 -11.92
N GLY A 46 1.79 -14.33 -12.32
CA GLY A 46 2.65 -15.51 -12.27
C GLY A 46 2.00 -16.72 -11.60
N SER A 47 2.81 -17.75 -11.36
CA SER A 47 2.43 -18.93 -10.59
C SER A 47 2.34 -18.62 -9.09
N ILE A 48 1.77 -19.55 -8.31
CA ILE A 48 1.72 -19.46 -6.84
C ILE A 48 3.11 -19.19 -6.25
N ILE A 49 4.15 -19.92 -6.68
CA ILE A 49 5.51 -19.71 -6.18
C ILE A 49 6.05 -18.32 -6.54
N SER A 50 5.83 -17.85 -7.77
CA SER A 50 6.25 -16.50 -8.19
C SER A 50 5.56 -15.41 -7.37
N LEU A 51 4.27 -15.55 -7.11
CA LEU A 51 3.51 -14.59 -6.30
C LEU A 51 3.94 -14.61 -4.83
N LEU A 52 4.25 -15.79 -4.25
CA LEU A 52 4.85 -15.87 -2.91
C LEU A 52 6.23 -15.22 -2.86
N GLN A 53 7.05 -15.39 -3.90
CA GLN A 53 8.35 -14.73 -4.00
C GLN A 53 8.21 -13.21 -4.11
N GLN A 54 7.16 -12.71 -4.76
CA GLN A 54 6.86 -11.27 -4.81
C GLN A 54 6.50 -10.69 -3.43
N LEU A 55 5.97 -11.48 -2.48
CA LEU A 55 5.75 -11.00 -1.11
C LEU A 55 7.06 -10.75 -0.33
N VAL A 56 8.17 -11.38 -0.70
CA VAL A 56 9.46 -11.23 0.00
C VAL A 56 9.93 -9.77 0.02
N PRO A 57 10.12 -9.09 -1.13
CA PRO A 57 10.53 -7.69 -1.15
C PRO A 57 9.46 -6.74 -0.59
N VAL A 58 8.20 -7.15 -0.49
CA VAL A 58 7.14 -6.37 0.15
C VAL A 58 7.35 -6.31 1.66
N ALA A 59 7.55 -7.46 2.30
CA ALA A 59 7.83 -7.55 3.73
C ALA A 59 9.24 -7.04 4.07
N ASP A 60 10.21 -7.23 3.18
CA ASP A 60 11.56 -6.69 3.34
C ASP A 60 11.56 -5.15 3.31
N GLY A 61 12.34 -4.56 4.21
CA GLY A 61 12.40 -3.10 4.41
C GLY A 61 11.12 -2.45 4.96
N LEU A 62 9.99 -3.17 5.10
CA LEU A 62 8.74 -2.62 5.65
C LEU A 62 8.94 -2.14 7.09
N GLY A 63 9.61 -2.96 7.91
CA GLY A 63 9.92 -2.61 9.30
C GLY A 63 10.72 -1.32 9.41
N GLN A 64 11.71 -1.14 8.54
CA GLN A 64 12.52 0.09 8.49
C GLN A 64 11.68 1.30 8.04
N ALA A 65 10.85 1.15 7.00
CA ALA A 65 9.96 2.22 6.56
C ALA A 65 8.99 2.68 7.66
N ILE A 66 8.56 1.75 8.54
CA ILE A 66 7.75 2.08 9.72
C ILE A 66 8.57 2.86 10.75
N VAL A 67 9.80 2.42 11.06
CA VAL A 67 10.71 3.12 11.99
C VAL A 67 11.01 4.53 11.51
N ASP A 68 11.26 4.70 10.22
CA ASP A 68 11.57 5.99 9.59
C ASP A 68 10.33 6.90 9.45
N GLY A 69 9.14 6.40 9.79
CA GLY A 69 7.88 7.15 9.64
C GLY A 69 7.50 7.40 8.17
N ASN A 70 8.09 6.69 7.21
CA ASN A 70 7.84 6.87 5.78
C ASN A 70 6.50 6.25 5.38
N SER A 71 5.44 7.02 5.60
CA SER A 71 4.05 6.59 5.37
C SER A 71 3.71 6.25 3.94
N LYS A 72 4.28 6.98 2.99
CA LYS A 72 4.12 6.67 1.57
C LYS A 72 4.65 5.27 1.26
N THR A 73 5.84 4.93 1.76
CA THR A 73 6.46 3.63 1.48
C THR A 73 5.75 2.47 2.17
N TYR A 74 5.48 2.55 3.49
CA TYR A 74 4.84 1.41 4.15
C TYR A 74 3.39 1.21 3.68
N GLN A 75 2.66 2.26 3.29
CA GLN A 75 1.31 2.10 2.73
C GLN A 75 1.33 1.51 1.31
N ALA A 76 2.31 1.89 0.49
CA ALA A 76 2.47 1.28 -0.83
C ALA A 76 2.75 -0.22 -0.73
N LYS A 77 3.57 -0.64 0.23
CA LYS A 77 3.86 -2.06 0.50
C LYS A 77 2.63 -2.83 0.99
N VAL A 78 1.79 -2.22 1.84
CA VAL A 78 0.50 -2.83 2.25
C VAL A 78 -0.39 -3.06 1.03
N ALA A 79 -0.56 -2.05 0.17
CA ALA A 79 -1.36 -2.16 -1.04
C ALA A 79 -0.82 -3.23 -2.02
N GLU A 80 0.50 -3.36 -2.11
CA GLU A 80 1.15 -4.40 -2.91
C GLU A 80 0.88 -5.81 -2.35
N ALA A 81 0.95 -5.99 -1.03
CA ALA A 81 0.58 -7.26 -0.39
C ALA A 81 -0.88 -7.65 -0.65
N ASP A 82 -1.80 -6.68 -0.59
CA ASP A 82 -3.23 -6.89 -0.88
C ASP A 82 -3.44 -7.27 -2.36
N ALA A 83 -2.76 -6.60 -3.27
CA ALA A 83 -2.82 -6.91 -4.70
C ALA A 83 -2.30 -8.33 -4.99
N ILE A 84 -1.23 -8.76 -4.32
CA ILE A 84 -0.72 -10.13 -4.46
C ILE A 84 -1.72 -11.14 -3.89
N LEU A 85 -2.29 -10.86 -2.70
CA LEU A 85 -3.27 -11.76 -2.08
C LEU A 85 -4.48 -11.98 -2.99
N LEU A 86 -4.99 -10.90 -3.58
CA LEU A 86 -6.13 -10.94 -4.50
C LEU A 86 -5.89 -11.87 -5.69
N VAL A 87 -4.66 -11.93 -6.21
CA VAL A 87 -4.29 -12.76 -7.35
C VAL A 87 -3.97 -14.20 -6.94
N ILE A 88 -3.26 -14.39 -5.83
CA ILE A 88 -2.79 -15.72 -5.41
C ILE A 88 -3.89 -16.57 -4.78
N GLU A 89 -4.86 -15.96 -4.10
CA GLU A 89 -5.95 -16.67 -3.41
C GLU A 89 -6.72 -17.63 -4.33
N PRO A 90 -7.28 -17.20 -5.48
CA PRO A 90 -7.98 -18.13 -6.37
C PRO A 90 -7.08 -19.25 -6.90
N LEU A 91 -5.80 -18.99 -7.15
CA LEU A 91 -4.85 -20.01 -7.61
C LEU A 91 -4.61 -21.07 -6.53
N ILE A 92 -4.46 -20.67 -5.27
CA ILE A 92 -4.30 -21.60 -4.15
C ILE A 92 -5.57 -22.45 -3.98
N LEU A 93 -6.76 -21.82 -4.03
CA LEU A 93 -8.03 -22.53 -3.93
C LEU A 93 -8.21 -23.57 -5.05
N GLU A 94 -7.84 -23.23 -6.29
CA GLU A 94 -7.90 -24.15 -7.43
C GLU A 94 -6.89 -25.30 -7.29
N SER A 95 -5.69 -25.02 -6.78
CA SER A 95 -4.65 -26.04 -6.54
C SER A 95 -5.01 -27.04 -5.43
N LYS A 96 -6.00 -26.73 -4.59
CA LYS A 96 -6.41 -27.50 -3.40
C LYS A 96 -5.29 -27.72 -2.37
N ILE A 97 -4.26 -26.87 -2.38
CA ILE A 97 -3.20 -26.87 -1.38
C ILE A 97 -3.67 -26.14 -0.14
N ASP A 98 -3.53 -26.76 1.02
CA ASP A 98 -3.92 -26.19 2.31
C ASP A 98 -2.85 -25.21 2.84
N VAL A 99 -2.77 -24.03 2.22
CA VAL A 99 -1.81 -22.98 2.60
C VAL A 99 -2.39 -21.57 2.62
N LEU A 100 -3.64 -21.40 2.19
CA LEU A 100 -4.27 -20.09 2.07
C LEU A 100 -4.27 -19.31 3.39
N GLU A 101 -4.57 -19.97 4.51
CA GLU A 101 -4.56 -19.32 5.83
C GLU A 101 -3.18 -18.73 6.16
N SER A 102 -2.11 -19.46 5.84
CA SER A 102 -0.74 -19.03 6.10
C SER A 102 -0.34 -17.83 5.23
N VAL A 103 -0.77 -17.79 3.97
CA VAL A 103 -0.56 -16.63 3.09
C VAL A 103 -1.34 -15.42 3.61
N GLN A 104 -2.63 -15.60 3.94
CA GLN A 104 -3.45 -14.54 4.52
C GLN A 104 -2.88 -14.04 5.86
N ARG A 105 -2.26 -14.92 6.66
CA ARG A 105 -1.58 -14.56 7.91
C ARG A 105 -0.39 -13.65 7.69
N VAL A 106 0.43 -13.89 6.66
CA VAL A 106 1.53 -13.00 6.28
C VAL A 106 1.00 -11.61 5.94
N VAL A 107 -0.07 -11.53 5.14
CA VAL A 107 -0.69 -10.25 4.77
C VAL A 107 -1.27 -9.53 5.99
N ARG A 108 -1.94 -10.25 6.91
CA ARG A 108 -2.40 -9.68 8.19
C ARG A 108 -1.26 -9.13 9.05
N LEU A 109 -0.09 -9.77 9.05
CA LEU A 109 1.09 -9.27 9.75
C LEU A 109 1.63 -7.98 9.11
N ILE A 110 1.65 -7.89 7.78
CA ILE A 110 2.03 -6.69 7.03
C ILE A 110 1.11 -5.51 7.39
N HIS A 111 -0.22 -5.74 7.39
CA HIS A 111 -1.20 -4.75 7.87
C HIS A 111 -0.94 -4.35 9.32
N SER A 112 -0.81 -5.33 10.23
CA SER A 112 -0.58 -5.07 11.64
C SER A 112 0.68 -4.23 11.89
N ALA A 113 1.75 -4.50 11.14
CA ALA A 113 2.98 -3.72 11.22
C ALA A 113 2.74 -2.25 10.87
N ALA A 114 2.05 -1.98 9.76
CA ALA A 114 1.80 -0.63 9.25
C ALA A 114 0.80 0.16 10.11
N GLU A 115 -0.33 -0.46 10.46
CA GLU A 115 -1.42 0.15 11.23
C GLU A 115 -1.01 0.45 12.66
N ARG A 116 -0.33 -0.50 13.31
CA ARG A 116 0.01 -0.41 14.73
C ARG A 116 1.42 0.11 14.98
N LYS A 117 2.17 0.45 13.92
CA LYS A 117 3.58 0.85 14.01
C LYS A 117 4.43 -0.19 14.72
N ARG A 118 4.30 -1.46 14.32
CA ARG A 118 5.01 -2.61 14.92
C ARG A 118 5.97 -3.24 13.91
N PRO A 119 7.21 -2.73 13.78
CA PRO A 119 8.22 -3.28 12.86
C PRO A 119 8.47 -4.78 13.02
N ALA A 120 8.31 -5.31 14.25
CA ALA A 120 8.48 -6.74 14.53
C ALA A 120 7.45 -7.63 13.83
N ASP A 121 6.24 -7.14 13.52
CA ASP A 121 5.26 -7.91 12.76
C ASP A 121 5.69 -8.04 11.28
N ALA A 122 6.38 -7.03 10.73
CA ALA A 122 6.98 -7.10 9.39
C ALA A 122 8.14 -8.10 9.32
N ASP A 123 9.05 -8.11 10.32
CA ASP A 123 10.12 -9.12 10.41
C ASP A 123 9.55 -10.55 10.49
N LYS A 124 8.46 -10.73 11.26
CA LYS A 124 7.77 -12.03 11.33
C LYS A 124 7.16 -12.44 9.99
N ALA A 125 6.52 -11.50 9.27
CA ALA A 125 5.99 -11.76 7.93
C ALA A 125 7.10 -12.21 6.98
N LEU A 126 8.23 -11.49 6.96
CA LEU A 126 9.39 -11.80 6.12
C LEU A 126 9.95 -13.21 6.40
N ARG A 127 9.99 -13.63 7.66
CA ARG A 127 10.45 -14.98 8.06
C ARG A 127 9.47 -16.09 7.67
N PHE A 128 8.17 -15.83 7.59
CA PHE A 128 7.17 -16.85 7.27
C PHE A 128 7.03 -17.12 5.78
N ILE A 129 7.27 -16.13 4.92
CA ILE A 129 7.18 -16.30 3.46
C ILE A 129 8.03 -17.47 2.93
N PRO A 130 9.34 -17.59 3.24
CA PRO A 130 10.13 -18.73 2.76
C PRO A 130 9.63 -20.08 3.30
N LEU A 131 9.12 -20.14 4.54
CA LEU A 131 8.55 -21.38 5.08
C LEU A 131 7.31 -21.84 4.31
N ILE A 132 6.49 -20.88 3.86
CA ILE A 132 5.33 -21.16 3.00
C ILE A 132 5.80 -21.67 1.63
N ILE A 133 6.80 -21.02 1.03
CA ILE A 133 7.37 -21.43 -0.26
C ILE A 133 7.92 -22.87 -0.18
N ASP A 134 8.69 -23.17 0.86
CA ASP A 134 9.26 -24.51 1.09
C ASP A 134 8.17 -25.57 1.25
N ALA A 135 7.09 -25.27 1.96
CA ALA A 135 5.97 -26.18 2.15
C ALA A 135 5.18 -26.45 0.86
N VAL A 136 5.00 -25.43 0.02
CA VAL A 136 4.17 -25.51 -1.20
C VAL A 136 4.92 -26.06 -2.41
N THR A 137 6.23 -25.81 -2.50
CA THR A 137 7.08 -26.25 -3.62
C THR A 137 6.95 -27.74 -3.95
N PRO A 138 7.05 -28.69 -3.00
CA PRO A 138 6.89 -30.10 -3.33
C PRO A 138 5.47 -30.46 -3.76
N LEU A 139 4.45 -29.73 -3.31
CA LEU A 139 3.03 -30.02 -3.59
C LEU A 139 2.59 -29.60 -4.99
N LEU A 140 3.27 -28.60 -5.59
CA LEU A 140 2.99 -28.12 -6.95
C LEU A 140 3.75 -28.87 -8.04
N ASN A 141 4.70 -29.72 -7.67
CA ASN A 141 5.53 -30.50 -8.59
C ASN A 141 5.11 -31.99 -8.64
N LEU A 142 3.95 -32.34 -8.08
CA LEU A 142 3.33 -33.66 -8.10
C LEU A 142 2.29 -33.75 -9.23
#